data_AF-A0A8W8JJ75-F1
#
_entry.id   AF-A0A8W8JJ75-F1
#
_cell.length_a   1.000
_cell.length_b   1.000
_cell.length_c   1.000
_cell.angle_alpha   90.00
_cell.angle_beta   90.00
_cell.angle_gamma   90.00
#
_symmetry.space_group_name_H-M   'P 1'
#
loop_
_entity.id
_entity.type
_entity.pdbx_description
1 polymer ?
#
loop_
_entity_poly.entity_id
_entity_poly.type
_entity_poly.pdbx_seq_one_letter_code
_entity_poly.pdbx_strand_id
1 'polypeptide(L)'
;MASHALAQMLDELMGKDRNLAPTEKRDQVHWSDPDVCKHFLVNFCPHELFTNTRADLGPCTKLHDEALRKEYTKSSKSGKMGYEDDFLRFLQGLISDVEKRIRRGHQRLALNNSQGSLSSNLNSLKDDKIKMLTERIADLVQQAEELGCEGKVEEAQGMMKLCDQLEEERRDLESSKLQQQSNEPEKTMEVCQVCGALLVVGDVQQRIDEHLMGKQHAGLC
;
A
#
# COMPACT_ATOMS: atom_id res chain seq x y z
N MET A 1 -12.81 29.10 18.47
CA MET A 1 -12.98 28.78 17.03
C MET A 1 -13.60 29.94 16.26
N ALA A 2 -14.69 30.57 16.73
CA ALA A 2 -15.29 31.74 16.07
C ALA A 2 -14.44 33.03 16.09
N SER A 3 -13.60 33.23 17.12
CA SER A 3 -12.76 34.43 17.26
C SER A 3 -11.61 34.53 16.27
N HIS A 4 -11.04 33.39 15.82
CA HIS A 4 -9.92 33.39 14.88
C HIS A 4 -10.37 33.68 13.45
N ALA A 5 -11.52 33.11 13.04
CA ALA A 5 -12.12 33.41 11.73
C ALA A 5 -12.56 34.89 11.64
N LEU A 6 -13.09 35.44 12.74
CA LEU A 6 -13.45 36.86 12.82
C LEU A 6 -12.22 37.77 12.81
N ALA A 7 -11.14 37.39 13.51
CA ALA A 7 -9.88 38.12 13.48
C ALA A 7 -9.28 38.16 12.06
N GLN A 8 -9.28 37.02 11.36
CA GLN A 8 -8.77 36.91 10.01
C GLN A 8 -9.57 37.74 9.00
N MET A 9 -10.90 37.75 9.11
CA MET A 9 -11.77 38.60 8.28
C MET A 9 -11.55 40.10 8.56
N LEU A 10 -11.30 40.46 9.82
CA LEU A 10 -11.01 41.84 10.21
C LEU A 10 -9.63 42.31 9.76
N ASP A 11 -8.65 41.42 9.73
CA ASP A 11 -7.30 41.68 9.23
C ASP A 11 -7.29 41.91 7.69
N GLU A 12 -8.19 41.26 6.95
CA GLU A 12 -8.40 41.51 5.52
C GLU A 12 -9.07 42.88 5.26
N LEU A 13 -9.95 43.33 6.17
CA LEU A 13 -10.72 44.56 6.00
C LEU A 13 -9.97 45.82 6.47
N MET A 14 -9.21 45.74 7.56
CA MET A 14 -8.56 46.89 8.19
C MET A 14 -7.03 46.80 8.21
N GLY A 15 -6.47 45.76 7.59
CA GLY A 15 -5.04 45.47 7.60
C GLY A 15 -4.60 44.82 8.91
N LYS A 16 -3.63 43.91 8.81
CA LYS A 16 -3.03 43.21 9.98
C LYS A 16 -2.34 44.14 10.99
N ASP A 17 -2.28 45.44 10.71
CA ASP A 17 -1.64 46.47 11.54
C ASP A 17 -2.63 47.20 12.46
N ARG A 18 -3.92 46.82 12.46
CA ARG A 18 -4.98 47.45 13.26
C ARG A 18 -4.67 47.57 14.76
N ASN A 19 -3.93 46.60 15.30
CA ASN A 19 -3.68 46.51 16.74
C ASN A 19 -2.32 47.09 17.17
N LEU A 20 -1.51 47.63 16.25
CA LEU A 20 -0.22 48.24 16.60
C LEU A 20 -0.38 49.72 16.98
N ALA A 21 0.30 50.14 18.05
CA ALA A 21 0.38 51.54 18.42
C ALA A 21 1.16 52.34 17.34
N PRO A 22 0.84 53.62 17.08
CA PRO A 22 1.50 54.43 16.04
C PRO A 22 3.03 54.55 16.14
N THR A 23 3.63 54.19 17.28
CA THR A 23 5.08 54.22 17.55
C THR A 23 5.75 52.85 17.42
N GLU A 24 4.98 51.76 17.35
CA GLU A 24 5.50 50.41 17.19
C GLU A 24 5.55 50.09 15.69
N LYS A 25 6.75 50.17 15.11
CA LYS A 25 6.99 49.55 13.81
C LYS A 25 7.07 48.05 14.06
N ARG A 26 6.30 47.25 13.32
CA ARG A 26 6.53 45.79 13.22
C ARG A 26 8.03 45.56 13.08
N ASP A 27 8.59 44.65 13.87
CA ASP A 27 9.83 43.99 13.46
C ASP A 27 9.56 43.45 12.06
N GLN A 28 10.15 44.10 11.06
CA GLN A 28 9.99 43.69 9.67
C GLN A 28 10.77 42.40 9.51
N VAL A 29 10.11 41.29 9.85
CA VAL A 29 10.65 39.94 9.65
C VAL A 29 11.07 39.87 8.19
N HIS A 30 12.36 39.71 7.96
CA HIS A 30 12.92 39.66 6.64
C HIS A 30 12.90 38.21 6.18
N TRP A 31 12.69 37.95 4.89
CA TRP A 31 12.68 36.58 4.36
C TRP A 31 14.00 35.81 4.59
N SER A 32 15.09 36.48 4.98
CA SER A 32 16.35 35.82 5.36
C SER A 32 16.40 35.33 6.79
N ASP A 33 15.39 35.64 7.62
CA ASP A 33 15.42 35.29 9.03
C ASP A 33 15.37 33.76 9.24
N PRO A 34 16.13 33.21 10.21
CA PRO A 34 16.20 31.77 10.46
C PRO A 34 14.85 31.13 10.82
N ASP A 35 13.89 31.92 11.28
CA ASP A 35 12.55 31.47 11.68
C ASP A 35 11.60 31.32 10.50
N VAL A 36 11.94 31.86 9.33
CA VAL A 36 11.16 31.71 8.10
C VAL A 36 11.50 30.40 7.41
N CYS A 37 10.48 29.70 6.91
CA CYS A 37 10.70 28.44 6.22
C CYS A 37 11.29 28.67 4.83
N LYS A 38 12.56 28.33 4.68
CA LYS A 38 13.27 28.43 3.39
C LYS A 38 12.60 27.59 2.29
N HIS A 39 12.09 26.41 2.63
CA HIS A 39 11.38 25.52 1.68
C HIS A 39 10.10 26.20 1.13
N PHE A 40 9.33 26.86 2.01
CA PHE A 40 8.13 27.60 1.63
C PHE A 40 8.44 28.84 0.77
N LEU A 41 9.56 29.53 1.04
CA LEU A 41 10.00 30.67 0.23
C LEU A 41 10.35 30.26 -1.20
N VAL A 42 10.93 29.06 -1.39
CA VAL A 42 11.26 28.54 -2.71
C VAL A 42 9.99 28.14 -3.47
N ASN A 43 9.18 27.25 -2.90
CA ASN A 43 7.93 26.85 -3.55
C ASN A 43 6.83 26.40 -2.59
N PHE A 44 7.07 25.33 -1.83
CA PHE A 44 6.10 24.80 -0.88
C PHE A 44 6.83 24.13 0.28
N CYS A 45 6.16 24.02 1.42
CA CYS A 45 6.70 23.30 2.55
C CYS A 45 6.28 21.82 2.51
N PRO A 46 7.22 20.86 2.44
CA PRO A 46 6.89 19.43 2.44
C PRO A 46 6.12 19.00 3.70
N HIS A 47 6.35 19.68 4.84
CA HIS A 47 5.62 19.42 6.08
C HIS A 47 4.12 19.71 5.95
N GLU A 48 3.72 20.74 5.20
CA GLU A 48 2.29 21.05 4.98
C GLU A 48 1.65 20.09 3.97
N LEU A 49 2.41 19.74 2.93
CA LEU A 49 1.93 18.90 1.84
C LEU A 49 1.59 17.48 2.32
N PHE A 50 2.41 16.91 3.21
CA PHE A 50 2.24 15.54 3.70
C PHE A 50 1.55 15.43 5.07
N THR A 51 0.91 16.50 5.56
CA THR A 51 0.14 16.46 6.82
C THR A 51 -0.94 15.38 6.78
N ASN A 52 -1.04 14.61 7.87
CA ASN A 52 -1.99 13.49 8.01
C ASN A 52 -1.81 12.37 6.97
N THR A 53 -0.61 12.21 6.40
CA THR A 53 -0.28 11.09 5.51
C THR A 53 0.70 10.12 6.16
N ARG A 54 0.93 8.95 5.56
CA ARG A 54 1.99 8.03 6.01
C ARG A 54 3.42 8.56 5.83
N ALA A 55 3.58 9.73 5.22
CA ALA A 55 4.85 10.43 5.06
C ALA A 55 4.89 11.72 5.87
N ASP A 56 4.02 11.86 6.88
CA ASP A 56 3.95 13.07 7.70
C ASP A 56 5.27 13.31 8.45
N LEU A 57 5.84 14.49 8.24
CA LEU A 57 7.06 14.97 8.87
C LEU A 57 6.77 15.77 10.16
N GLY A 58 5.50 15.88 10.53
CA GLY A 58 5.00 16.71 11.61
C GLY A 58 4.79 18.17 11.19
N PRO A 59 4.16 18.99 12.06
CA PRO A 59 3.90 20.39 11.77
C PRO A 59 5.21 21.15 11.57
N CYS A 60 5.23 22.08 10.59
CA CYS A 60 6.38 22.92 10.38
C CYS A 60 6.59 23.87 11.58
N THR A 61 7.81 23.95 12.08
CA THR A 61 8.17 24.87 13.18
C THR A 61 8.53 26.27 12.71
N LYS A 62 8.49 26.50 11.39
CA LYS A 62 8.94 27.72 10.73
C LYS A 62 7.76 28.53 10.20
N LEU A 63 7.96 29.84 10.06
CA LEU A 63 6.96 30.78 9.59
C LEU A 63 6.74 30.61 8.08
N HIS A 64 5.47 30.47 7.70
CA HIS A 64 4.98 30.46 6.33
C HIS A 64 4.18 31.73 6.07
N ASP A 65 4.77 32.68 5.33
CA ASP A 65 4.08 33.90 4.91
C ASP A 65 4.23 34.10 3.40
N GLU A 66 3.10 34.22 2.71
CA GLU A 66 3.06 34.45 1.27
C GLU A 66 3.64 35.82 0.88
N ALA A 67 3.57 36.82 1.76
CA ALA A 67 4.16 38.13 1.51
C ALA A 67 5.69 38.02 1.38
N LEU A 68 6.33 37.32 2.32
CA LEU A 68 7.77 37.07 2.33
C LEU A 68 8.22 36.24 1.12
N ARG A 69 7.41 35.24 0.72
CA ARG A 69 7.66 34.48 -0.51
C ARG A 69 7.68 35.38 -1.75
N LYS A 70 6.67 36.25 -1.90
CA LYS A 70 6.58 37.19 -3.04
C LYS A 70 7.76 38.17 -3.05
N GLU A 71 8.21 38.62 -1.88
CA GLU A 71 9.41 39.47 -1.77
C GLU A 71 10.70 38.73 -2.17
N TYR A 72 10.88 37.50 -1.70
CA TYR A 72 12.02 36.66 -2.07
C TYR A 72 12.06 36.39 -3.58
N THR A 73 10.94 36.00 -4.19
CA THR A 73 10.84 35.75 -5.64
C THR A 73 11.10 36.99 -6.48
N LYS A 74 10.71 38.18 -5.99
CA LYS A 74 11.02 39.46 -6.66
C LYS A 74 12.48 39.89 -6.48
N SER A 75 13.17 39.38 -5.47
CA SER A 75 14.55 39.73 -5.19
C SER A 75 15.53 39.08 -6.18
N SER A 76 16.59 39.81 -6.57
CA SER A 76 17.69 39.27 -7.41
C SER A 76 18.58 38.23 -6.69
N LYS A 77 18.19 37.86 -5.47
CA LYS A 77 18.89 36.90 -4.60
C LYS A 77 18.26 35.50 -4.65
N SER A 78 17.12 35.31 -5.32
CA SER A 78 16.62 33.96 -5.65
C SER A 78 17.70 33.21 -6.43
N GLY A 79 17.94 31.95 -6.08
CA GLY A 79 18.98 31.09 -6.67
C GLY A 79 20.43 31.35 -6.28
N LYS A 80 20.76 32.48 -5.63
CA LYS A 80 22.15 32.78 -5.22
C LYS A 80 22.47 32.38 -3.79
N MET A 81 21.44 32.23 -2.96
CA MET A 81 21.58 31.95 -1.53
C MET A 81 21.64 30.44 -1.21
N GLY A 82 21.50 29.56 -2.20
CA GLY A 82 21.55 28.09 -2.03
C GLY A 82 20.28 27.46 -1.44
N TYR A 83 19.22 28.23 -1.18
CA TYR A 83 17.96 27.69 -0.64
C TYR A 83 17.28 26.71 -1.60
N GLU A 84 17.44 26.92 -2.90
CA GLU A 84 16.95 26.02 -3.94
C GLU A 84 17.72 24.70 -3.95
N ASP A 85 19.05 24.74 -3.76
CA ASP A 85 19.88 23.53 -3.68
C ASP A 85 19.56 22.70 -2.44
N ASP A 86 19.39 23.35 -1.28
CA ASP A 86 18.96 22.69 -0.05
C ASP A 86 17.57 22.05 -0.21
N PHE A 87 16.64 22.78 -0.85
CA PHE A 87 15.31 22.27 -1.18
C PHE A 87 15.39 21.05 -2.10
N LEU A 88 16.20 21.10 -3.17
CA LEU A 88 16.39 19.99 -4.10
C LEU A 88 17.01 18.77 -3.42
N ARG A 89 18.03 18.95 -2.56
CA ARG A 89 18.62 17.86 -1.77
C ARG A 89 17.58 17.20 -0.87
N PHE A 90 16.73 17.99 -0.23
CA PHE A 90 15.65 17.49 0.61
C PHE A 90 14.63 16.68 -0.20
N LEU A 91 14.20 17.20 -1.36
CA LEU A 91 13.29 16.50 -2.27
C LEU A 91 13.88 15.18 -2.80
N GLN A 92 15.17 15.17 -3.16
CA GLN A 92 15.87 13.95 -3.56
C GLN A 92 15.88 12.90 -2.46
N GLY A 93 16.03 13.32 -1.19
CA GLY A 93 15.90 12.44 -0.03
C GLY A 93 14.51 11.81 0.06
N LEU A 94 13.46 12.63 -0.05
CA LEU A 94 12.07 12.15 -0.05
C LEU A 94 11.78 11.17 -1.18
N ILE A 95 12.22 11.48 -2.41
CA ILE A 95 12.08 10.58 -3.56
C ILE A 95 12.78 9.25 -3.29
N SER A 96 14.02 9.28 -2.76
CA SER A 96 14.75 8.05 -2.44
C SER A 96 14.02 7.19 -1.41
N ASP A 97 13.37 7.81 -0.42
CA ASP A 97 12.60 7.08 0.59
C ASP A 97 11.32 6.47 0.02
N VAL A 98 10.65 7.18 -0.89
CA VAL A 98 9.51 6.64 -1.66
C VAL A 98 9.96 5.48 -2.56
N GLU A 99 11.08 5.60 -3.27
CA GLU A 99 11.65 4.51 -4.09
C GLU A 99 12.02 3.28 -3.26
N LYS A 100 12.61 3.46 -2.06
CA LYS A 100 12.87 2.36 -1.13
C LYS A 100 11.56 1.69 -0.70
N ARG A 101 10.51 2.47 -0.45
CA ARG A 101 9.18 1.97 -0.09
C ARG A 101 8.56 1.16 -1.25
N ILE A 102 8.62 1.67 -2.48
CA ILE A 102 8.16 0.98 -3.69
C ILE A 102 8.89 -0.36 -3.87
N ARG A 103 10.23 -0.36 -3.77
CA ARG A 103 11.04 -1.58 -3.86
C ARG A 103 10.66 -2.63 -2.82
N ARG A 104 10.49 -2.21 -1.56
CA ARG A 104 10.02 -3.11 -0.47
C ARG A 104 8.61 -3.64 -0.76
N GLY A 105 7.74 -2.81 -1.32
CA GLY A 105 6.40 -3.20 -1.76
C GLY A 105 6.44 -4.31 -2.82
N HIS A 106 7.22 -4.11 -3.88
CA HIS A 106 7.39 -5.11 -4.94
C HIS A 106 8.02 -6.41 -4.41
N GLN A 107 9.03 -6.32 -3.56
CA GLN A 107 9.66 -7.50 -2.95
C GLN A 107 8.66 -8.30 -2.12
N ARG A 108 7.81 -7.62 -1.32
CA ARG A 108 6.77 -8.26 -0.53
C ARG A 108 5.73 -8.96 -1.41
N LEU A 109 5.31 -8.33 -2.51
CA LEU A 109 4.39 -8.95 -3.46
C LEU A 109 5.00 -10.15 -4.17
N ALA A 110 6.26 -10.06 -4.60
CA ALA A 110 6.98 -11.16 -5.23
C ALA A 110 7.09 -12.38 -4.29
N LEU A 111 7.38 -12.15 -3.01
CA LEU A 111 7.41 -13.22 -2.00
C LEU A 111 6.03 -13.87 -1.82
N ASN A 112 4.97 -13.07 -1.73
CA ASN A 112 3.61 -13.60 -1.59
C ASN A 112 3.20 -14.42 -2.82
N ASN A 113 3.50 -13.92 -4.03
CA ASN A 113 3.21 -14.62 -5.28
C ASN A 113 4.01 -15.92 -5.43
N SER A 114 5.27 -15.93 -4.95
CA SER A 114 6.07 -17.16 -4.92
C SER A 114 5.49 -18.20 -3.95
N GLN A 115 4.98 -17.79 -2.79
CA GLN A 115 4.28 -18.70 -1.88
C GLN A 115 2.96 -19.23 -2.48
N GLY A 116 2.20 -18.39 -3.19
CA GLY A 116 1.04 -18.80 -3.98
C GLY A 116 1.38 -19.82 -5.07
N SER A 117 2.55 -19.69 -5.72
CA SER A 117 3.02 -20.66 -6.71
C SER A 117 3.45 -21.99 -6.07
N LEU A 118 4.07 -21.97 -4.89
CA LEU A 118 4.37 -23.21 -4.16
C LEU A 118 3.10 -23.93 -3.71
N SER A 119 2.08 -23.19 -3.24
CA SER A 119 0.80 -23.78 -2.86
C SER A 119 0.02 -24.31 -4.05
N SER A 120 0.08 -23.65 -5.23
CA SER A 120 -0.51 -24.17 -6.47
C SER A 120 0.14 -25.48 -6.92
N ASN A 121 1.48 -25.57 -6.84
CA ASN A 121 2.21 -26.80 -7.17
C ASN A 121 1.85 -27.94 -6.21
N LEU A 122 1.73 -27.65 -4.91
CA LEU A 122 1.32 -28.65 -3.92
C LEU A 122 -0.12 -29.13 -4.16
N ASN A 123 -1.03 -28.23 -4.55
CA ASN A 123 -2.39 -28.58 -4.93
C ASN A 123 -2.43 -29.45 -6.20
N SER A 124 -1.58 -29.16 -7.20
CA SER A 124 -1.44 -30.01 -8.39
C SER A 124 -1.00 -31.43 -8.03
N LEU A 125 0.01 -31.57 -7.15
CA LEU A 125 0.47 -32.88 -6.69
C LEU A 125 -0.60 -33.65 -5.91
N LYS A 126 -1.40 -32.95 -5.10
CA LYS A 126 -2.56 -33.56 -4.43
C LYS A 126 -3.61 -34.03 -5.44
N ASP A 127 -3.86 -33.26 -6.50
CA ASP A 127 -4.81 -33.63 -7.55
C ASP A 127 -4.36 -34.87 -8.32
N ASP A 128 -3.07 -34.99 -8.62
CA ASP A 128 -2.53 -36.18 -9.26
C ASP A 128 -2.62 -37.41 -8.35
N LYS A 129 -2.39 -37.24 -7.03
CA LYS A 129 -2.56 -38.32 -6.05
C LYS A 129 -4.02 -38.77 -5.93
N ILE A 130 -4.97 -37.83 -5.92
CA ILE A 130 -6.42 -38.14 -5.90
C ILE A 130 -6.83 -38.93 -7.14
N LYS A 131 -6.32 -38.56 -8.33
CA LYS A 131 -6.55 -39.32 -9.57
C LYS A 131 -6.02 -40.74 -9.49
N MET A 132 -4.76 -40.93 -9.06
CA MET A 132 -4.18 -42.26 -8.91
C MET A 132 -4.94 -43.13 -7.90
N LEU A 133 -5.37 -42.57 -6.76
CA LEU A 133 -6.20 -43.30 -5.79
C LEU A 133 -7.53 -43.70 -6.41
N THR A 134 -8.16 -42.81 -7.18
CA THR A 134 -9.45 -43.08 -7.84
C THR A 134 -9.34 -44.20 -8.88
N GLU A 135 -8.29 -44.20 -9.70
CA GLU A 135 -8.00 -45.30 -10.64
C GLU A 135 -7.77 -46.61 -9.90
N ARG A 136 -6.98 -46.58 -8.82
CA ARG A 136 -6.68 -47.79 -8.04
C ARG A 136 -7.91 -48.37 -7.33
N ILE A 137 -8.80 -47.51 -6.82
CA ILE A 137 -10.08 -47.93 -6.23
C ILE A 137 -10.94 -48.61 -7.30
N ALA A 138 -11.03 -48.04 -8.51
CA ALA A 138 -11.80 -48.64 -9.61
C ALA A 138 -11.28 -50.05 -9.98
N ASP A 139 -9.96 -50.22 -10.09
CA ASP A 139 -9.34 -51.52 -10.39
C ASP A 139 -9.64 -52.57 -9.30
N LEU A 140 -9.60 -52.17 -8.03
CA LEU A 140 -9.84 -53.08 -6.90
C LEU A 140 -11.31 -53.46 -6.76
N VAL A 141 -12.24 -52.52 -7.04
CA VAL A 141 -13.68 -52.81 -7.08
C VAL A 141 -13.98 -53.83 -8.18
N GLN A 142 -13.42 -53.66 -9.38
CA GLN A 142 -13.60 -54.62 -10.46
C GLN A 142 -13.07 -56.02 -10.09
N GLN A 143 -11.88 -56.10 -9.49
CA GLN A 143 -11.32 -57.37 -9.02
C GLN A 143 -12.18 -58.02 -7.92
N ALA A 144 -12.74 -57.23 -7.01
CA ALA A 144 -13.64 -57.73 -5.97
C ALA A 144 -14.95 -58.28 -6.56
N GLU A 145 -15.49 -57.64 -7.59
CA GLU A 145 -16.68 -58.11 -8.31
C GLU A 145 -16.42 -59.44 -9.02
N GLU A 146 -15.29 -59.58 -9.73
CA GLU A 146 -14.89 -60.82 -10.41
C GLU A 146 -14.73 -61.99 -9.41
N LEU A 147 -13.99 -61.77 -8.31
CA LEU A 147 -13.83 -62.77 -7.24
C LEU A 147 -15.16 -63.14 -6.57
N GLY A 148 -16.07 -62.17 -6.47
CA GLY A 148 -17.44 -62.38 -6.00
C GLY A 148 -18.25 -63.29 -6.93
N CYS A 149 -18.16 -63.10 -8.25
CA CYS A 149 -18.78 -63.96 -9.24
C CYS A 149 -18.19 -65.38 -9.26
N GLU A 150 -16.91 -65.54 -8.97
CA GLU A 150 -16.24 -66.84 -8.83
C GLU A 150 -16.59 -67.58 -7.52
N GLY A 151 -17.29 -66.93 -6.60
CA GLY A 151 -17.69 -67.49 -5.30
C GLY A 151 -16.58 -67.45 -4.24
N LYS A 152 -15.48 -66.72 -4.47
CA LYS A 152 -14.37 -66.53 -3.52
C LYS A 152 -14.66 -65.38 -2.56
N VAL A 153 -15.67 -65.58 -1.71
CA VAL A 153 -16.23 -64.52 -0.84
C VAL A 153 -15.20 -63.90 0.12
N GLU A 154 -14.31 -64.71 0.71
CA GLU A 154 -13.28 -64.23 1.64
C GLU A 154 -12.25 -63.32 0.96
N GLU A 155 -11.82 -63.65 -0.27
CA GLU A 155 -10.85 -62.85 -1.03
C GLU A 155 -11.48 -61.54 -1.52
N ALA A 156 -12.73 -61.58 -1.98
CA ALA A 156 -13.50 -60.40 -2.37
C ALA A 156 -13.70 -59.44 -1.18
N GLN A 157 -14.00 -59.96 0.02
CA GLN A 157 -14.10 -59.15 1.24
C GLN A 157 -12.76 -58.51 1.64
N GLY A 158 -11.64 -59.21 1.42
CA GLY A 158 -10.30 -58.65 1.63
C GLY A 158 -10.01 -57.46 0.71
N MET A 159 -10.36 -57.58 -0.58
CA MET A 159 -10.18 -56.49 -1.55
C MET A 159 -11.09 -55.30 -1.26
N MET A 160 -12.34 -55.54 -0.84
CA MET A 160 -13.26 -54.48 -0.47
C MET A 160 -12.78 -53.66 0.74
N LYS A 161 -12.19 -54.32 1.75
CA LYS A 161 -11.56 -53.60 2.87
C LYS A 161 -10.40 -52.71 2.44
N LEU A 162 -9.65 -53.11 1.42
CA LEU A 162 -8.57 -52.28 0.87
C LEU A 162 -9.13 -51.09 0.08
N CYS A 163 -10.23 -51.27 -0.66
CA CYS A 163 -10.96 -50.15 -1.27
C CYS A 163 -11.40 -49.13 -0.22
N ASP A 164 -12.02 -49.58 0.87
CA ASP A 164 -12.50 -48.69 1.94
C ASP A 164 -11.36 -47.84 2.54
N GLN A 165 -10.17 -48.44 2.74
CA GLN A 165 -8.98 -47.73 3.22
C GLN A 165 -8.49 -46.66 2.24
N LEU A 166 -8.46 -46.97 0.94
CA LEU A 166 -8.03 -46.03 -0.09
C LEU A 166 -9.07 -44.92 -0.30
N GLU A 167 -10.36 -45.22 -0.12
CA GLU A 167 -11.43 -44.22 -0.14
C GLU A 167 -11.32 -43.24 1.03
N GLU A 168 -10.96 -43.73 2.23
CA GLU A 168 -10.70 -42.89 3.39
C GLU A 168 -9.49 -41.97 3.15
N GLU A 169 -8.38 -42.50 2.62
CA GLU A 169 -7.21 -41.68 2.26
C GLU A 169 -7.54 -40.62 1.21
N ARG A 170 -8.35 -40.96 0.19
CA ARG A 170 -8.82 -40.00 -0.82
C ARG A 170 -9.66 -38.89 -0.18
N ARG A 171 -10.59 -39.25 0.70
CA ARG A 171 -11.47 -38.30 1.39
C ARG A 171 -10.68 -37.34 2.28
N ASP A 172 -9.65 -37.83 2.97
CA ASP A 172 -8.77 -37.01 3.79
C ASP A 172 -8.00 -35.99 2.94
N LEU A 173 -7.48 -36.40 1.78
CA LEU A 173 -6.80 -35.50 0.84
C LEU A 173 -7.73 -34.42 0.26
N GLU A 174 -8.96 -34.79 -0.09
CA GLU A 174 -9.98 -33.86 -0.59
C GLU A 174 -10.42 -32.85 0.48
N SER A 175 -10.62 -33.31 1.72
CA SER A 175 -11.01 -32.43 2.84
C SER A 175 -9.91 -31.43 3.18
N SER A 176 -8.64 -31.86 3.14
CA SER A 176 -7.47 -30.99 3.31
C SER A 176 -7.40 -29.92 2.21
N LYS A 177 -7.78 -30.26 0.97
CA LYS A 177 -7.82 -29.31 -0.16
C LYS A 177 -8.93 -28.28 0.02
N LEU A 178 -10.14 -28.69 0.41
CA LEU A 178 -11.27 -27.77 0.64
C LEU A 178 -10.95 -26.75 1.75
N GLN A 179 -10.31 -27.18 2.84
CA GLN A 179 -9.86 -26.27 3.91
C GLN A 179 -8.81 -25.27 3.43
N GLN A 180 -7.99 -25.61 2.43
CA GLN A 180 -7.01 -24.69 1.86
C GLN A 180 -7.63 -23.73 0.84
N GLN A 181 -8.65 -24.17 0.08
CA GLN A 181 -9.35 -23.35 -0.92
C GLN A 181 -10.41 -22.40 -0.34
N SER A 182 -10.83 -22.57 0.92
CA SER A 182 -11.74 -21.62 1.58
C SER A 182 -11.10 -20.25 1.91
N ASN A 183 -9.80 -20.09 1.65
CA ASN A 183 -9.18 -18.77 1.60
C ASN A 183 -9.59 -18.10 0.29
N GLU A 184 -10.21 -16.91 0.38
CA GLU A 184 -10.77 -16.11 -0.73
C GLU A 184 -9.94 -16.15 -2.03
N PRO A 185 -10.59 -15.97 -3.21
CA PRO A 185 -9.87 -15.79 -4.47
C PRO A 185 -8.75 -14.75 -4.27
N GLU A 186 -7.50 -15.14 -4.53
CA GLU A 186 -6.34 -14.29 -4.33
C GLU A 186 -6.51 -13.02 -5.17
N LYS A 187 -6.94 -11.95 -4.50
CA LYS A 187 -6.99 -10.62 -5.10
C LYS A 187 -5.56 -10.24 -5.47
N THR A 188 -5.31 -10.13 -6.77
CA THR A 188 -4.00 -9.76 -7.28
C THR A 188 -3.72 -8.32 -6.87
N MET A 189 -2.63 -8.14 -6.12
CA MET A 189 -2.22 -6.84 -5.60
C MET A 189 -1.10 -6.29 -6.47
N GLU A 190 -1.09 -4.98 -6.68
CA GLU A 190 -0.02 -4.24 -7.33
C GLU A 190 0.50 -3.11 -6.45
N VAL A 191 1.70 -2.61 -6.74
CA VAL A 191 2.29 -1.46 -6.03
C VAL A 191 2.15 -0.24 -6.92
N CYS A 192 1.60 0.84 -6.38
CA CYS A 192 1.57 2.13 -7.02
C CYS A 192 3.00 2.68 -7.20
N GLN A 193 3.35 3.05 -8.43
CA GLN A 193 4.69 3.54 -8.80
C GLN A 193 5.00 4.94 -8.27
N VAL A 194 3.98 5.70 -7.86
CA VAL A 194 4.14 7.07 -7.36
C VAL A 194 4.34 7.09 -5.86
N CYS A 195 3.47 6.43 -5.09
CA CYS A 195 3.45 6.55 -3.63
C CYS A 195 3.75 5.24 -2.88
N GLY A 196 3.93 4.13 -3.60
CA GLY A 196 4.27 2.82 -3.03
C GLY A 196 3.14 2.15 -2.25
N ALA A 197 1.90 2.60 -2.39
CA ALA A 197 0.73 1.95 -1.79
C ALA A 197 0.40 0.65 -2.54
N LEU A 198 -0.23 -0.30 -1.83
CA LEU A 198 -0.72 -1.54 -2.43
C LEU A 198 -2.16 -1.34 -2.90
N LEU A 199 -2.42 -1.64 -4.17
CA LEU A 199 -3.71 -1.55 -4.83
C LEU A 199 -4.17 -2.94 -5.25
N VAL A 200 -5.47 -3.18 -5.30
CA VAL A 200 -6.05 -4.41 -5.83
C VAL A 200 -6.29 -4.19 -7.33
N VAL A 201 -5.79 -5.10 -8.16
CA VAL A 201 -6.04 -5.06 -9.61
C VAL A 201 -7.51 -5.40 -9.86
N GLY A 202 -8.21 -4.53 -10.61
CA GLY A 202 -9.63 -4.70 -10.92
C GLY A 202 -10.59 -4.22 -9.82
N ASP A 203 -10.12 -3.40 -8.88
CA ASP A 203 -10.99 -2.71 -7.92
C ASP A 203 -11.90 -1.67 -8.61
N VAL A 204 -12.92 -1.20 -7.90
CA VAL A 204 -13.87 -0.21 -8.40
C VAL A 204 -13.15 1.10 -8.71
N GLN A 205 -13.44 1.69 -9.87
CA GLN A 205 -12.80 2.92 -10.36
C GLN A 205 -12.78 4.05 -9.31
N GLN A 206 -13.87 4.22 -8.56
CA GLN A 206 -13.97 5.22 -7.49
C GLN A 206 -12.82 5.10 -6.47
N ARG A 207 -12.41 3.89 -6.10
CA ARG A 207 -11.31 3.69 -5.14
C ARG A 207 -9.96 4.02 -5.75
N ILE A 208 -9.77 3.72 -7.04
CA ILE A 208 -8.58 4.12 -7.78
C ILE A 208 -8.50 5.65 -7.83
N ASP A 209 -9.62 6.32 -8.10
CA ASP A 209 -9.69 7.79 -8.15
C ASP A 209 -9.41 8.41 -6.77
N GLU A 210 -10.00 7.87 -5.70
CA GLU A 210 -9.71 8.29 -4.31
C GLU A 210 -8.22 8.15 -3.97
N HIS A 211 -7.58 7.10 -4.47
CA HIS A 211 -6.14 6.91 -4.32
C HIS A 211 -5.34 7.97 -5.08
N LEU A 212 -5.65 8.22 -6.36
CA LEU A 212 -4.95 9.18 -7.22
C LEU A 212 -5.11 10.61 -6.70
N MET A 213 -6.31 10.97 -6.21
CA MET A 213 -6.63 12.27 -5.62
C MET A 213 -6.13 12.40 -4.17
N GLY A 214 -5.67 11.32 -3.56
CA GLY A 214 -5.17 11.32 -2.19
C GLY A 214 -3.94 12.21 -2.05
N LYS A 215 -3.86 12.97 -0.95
CA LYS A 215 -2.74 13.91 -0.68
C LYS A 215 -1.35 13.29 -0.84
N GLN A 216 -1.20 12.02 -0.47
CA GLN A 216 0.08 11.32 -0.58
C GLN A 216 0.45 11.01 -2.04
N HIS A 217 -0.51 10.65 -2.88
CA HIS A 217 -0.27 10.40 -4.30
C HIS A 217 -0.10 11.71 -5.05
N ALA A 218 -1.05 12.64 -4.89
CA ALA A 218 -1.04 13.94 -5.54
C ALA A 218 0.17 14.81 -5.12
N GLY A 219 0.65 14.70 -3.89
CA GLY A 219 1.83 15.43 -3.43
C GLY A 219 3.17 14.89 -3.93
N LEU A 220 3.19 13.70 -4.55
CA LEU A 220 4.37 13.08 -5.15
C LEU A 220 4.36 13.11 -6.68
N CYS A 221 3.21 13.42 -7.30
CA CYS A 221 3.04 13.66 -8.74
C CYS A 221 3.46 15.08 -9.13
#